data_AF-A0A970PQA4-F1
#
_entry.id   AF-A0A970PQA4-F1
#
_cell.length_a   1.000
_cell.length_b   1.000
_cell.length_c   1.000
_cell.angle_alpha   90.00
_cell.angle_beta   90.00
_cell.angle_gamma   90.00
#
_symmetry.space_group_name_H-M   'P 1'
#
loop_
_entity.id
_entity.type
_entity.pdbx_description
1 polymer ?
#
loop_
_entity_poly.entity_id
_entity_poly.type
_entity_poly.pdbx_seq_one_letter_code
_entity_poly.pdbx_strand_id
1 'polypeptide(L)'
;MRKGTVRFLAVLAAALLLLGSYAGALACTGFYVGKQASANGAVMLARTVDLHPLAAMFRVLVVDRVEDQPGRLHTGTQGFSWELPDTTYKYTSTPMATGMGFGRYGSACMNEMGLAITGTVTAYARREIRAMDPAVEGGLCEEV
;
A
#
# COMPACT_ATOMS: atom_id res chain seq x y z
N MET A 1 11.12 -32.87 40.64
CA MET A 1 11.26 -33.09 39.18
C MET A 1 12.72 -33.44 38.85
N ARG A 2 12.97 -34.41 37.96
CA ARG A 2 14.36 -34.75 37.54
C ARG A 2 14.95 -33.57 36.76
N LYS A 3 16.24 -33.25 36.97
CA LYS A 3 16.95 -32.13 36.31
C LYS A 3 16.80 -32.14 34.77
N GLY A 4 16.69 -33.33 34.16
CA GLY A 4 16.44 -33.49 32.73
C GLY A 4 15.05 -33.01 32.29
N THR A 5 14.01 -33.24 33.09
CA THR A 5 12.64 -32.81 32.80
C THR A 5 12.51 -31.29 32.84
N VAL A 6 13.18 -30.63 33.80
CA VAL A 6 13.19 -29.16 33.91
C VAL A 6 13.89 -28.52 32.72
N ARG A 7 15.03 -29.08 32.27
CA ARG A 7 15.74 -28.61 31.08
C ARG A 7 14.92 -28.78 29.80
N PHE A 8 14.25 -29.91 29.64
CA PHE A 8 13.39 -30.16 28.48
C PHE A 8 12.21 -29.16 28.43
N LEU A 9 11.53 -28.95 29.56
CA LEU A 9 10.44 -27.97 29.66
C LEU A 9 10.91 -26.53 29.38
N ALA A 10 12.09 -26.15 29.85
CA ALA A 10 12.66 -24.83 29.58
C ALA A 10 12.98 -24.60 28.10
N VAL A 11 13.55 -25.61 27.42
CA VAL A 11 13.83 -25.54 25.98
C VAL A 11 12.53 -25.50 25.16
N LEU A 12 11.53 -26.30 25.54
CA LEU A 12 10.22 -26.30 24.90
C LEU A 12 9.52 -24.95 25.05
N ALA A 13 9.56 -24.36 26.24
CA ALA A 13 8.99 -23.02 26.50
C ALA A 13 9.71 -21.93 25.69
N ALA A 14 11.04 -21.97 25.60
CA ALA A 14 11.81 -21.03 24.78
C ALA A 14 11.50 -21.18 23.28
N ALA A 15 11.35 -22.41 22.78
CA ALA A 15 10.97 -22.67 21.39
C ALA A 15 9.55 -22.15 21.09
N LEU A 16 8.59 -22.37 21.99
CA LEU A 16 7.22 -21.85 21.86
C LEU A 16 7.17 -20.32 21.90
N LEU A 17 7.98 -19.67 22.74
CA LEU A 17 8.08 -18.21 22.77
C LEU A 17 8.65 -17.64 21.46
N LEU A 18 9.69 -18.28 20.91
CA LEU A 18 10.29 -17.87 19.63
C LEU A 18 9.33 -18.07 18.44
N LEU A 19 8.56 -19.16 18.45
CA LEU A 19 7.52 -19.41 17.43
C LEU A 19 6.33 -18.45 17.60
N GLY A 20 5.97 -18.09 18.83
CA GLY A 20 4.87 -17.16 19.13
C GLY A 20 5.20 -15.68 18.86
N SER A 21 6.48 -15.31 18.75
CA SER A 21 6.90 -13.94 18.46
C SER A 21 6.77 -13.52 16.98
N TYR A 22 6.40 -14.43 16.08
CA TYR A 22 6.10 -14.10 14.68
C TYR A 22 4.66 -13.55 14.55
N ALA A 23 4.44 -12.36 15.10
CA ALA A 23 3.25 -11.56 14.75
C ALA A 23 3.61 -10.69 13.54
N GLY A 24 3.40 -11.22 12.34
CA GLY A 24 3.49 -10.41 11.12
C GLY A 24 2.44 -9.31 11.17
N ALA A 25 2.87 -8.04 11.11
CA ALA A 25 1.96 -6.92 10.97
C ALA A 25 1.69 -6.69 9.47
N LEU A 26 0.44 -6.86 9.03
CA LEU A 26 -0.03 -6.45 7.71
C LEU A 26 -0.34 -4.94 7.74
N ALA A 27 0.71 -4.12 7.84
CA ALA A 27 0.57 -2.69 8.02
C ALA A 27 1.64 -1.91 7.25
N CYS A 28 1.22 -1.31 6.14
CA CYS A 28 2.07 -0.42 5.35
C CYS A 28 2.71 0.65 6.23
N THR A 29 3.99 0.96 5.98
CA THR A 29 4.75 2.01 6.66
C THR A 29 5.22 3.02 5.63
N GLY A 30 4.80 4.29 5.75
CA GLY A 30 5.24 5.38 4.89
C GLY A 30 6.34 6.22 5.52
N PHE A 31 7.22 6.80 4.70
CA PHE A 31 8.23 7.76 5.10
C PHE A 31 8.34 8.92 4.11
N TYR A 32 8.65 10.09 4.68
CA TYR A 32 8.90 11.31 3.94
C TYR A 32 10.20 11.95 4.44
N VAL A 33 11.09 12.29 3.51
CA VAL A 33 12.33 13.04 3.78
C VAL A 33 12.28 14.33 2.98
N GLY A 34 12.22 15.46 3.70
CA GLY A 34 12.27 16.78 3.09
C GLY A 34 13.68 17.14 2.60
N LYS A 35 13.76 18.08 1.67
CA LYS A 35 15.03 18.55 1.06
C LYS A 35 16.11 19.00 2.05
N GLN A 36 15.73 19.52 3.22
CA GLN A 36 16.68 19.95 4.25
C GLN A 36 17.18 18.81 5.13
N ALA A 37 16.45 17.69 5.16
CA ALA A 37 16.79 16.52 5.94
C ALA A 37 17.62 15.49 5.15
N SER A 38 17.61 15.57 3.82
CA SER A 38 18.38 14.67 2.96
C SER A 38 19.80 15.18 2.72
N ALA A 39 20.77 14.25 2.63
CA ALA A 39 22.18 14.58 2.45
C ALA A 39 22.50 15.31 1.13
N ASN A 40 21.67 15.13 0.11
CA ASN A 40 21.87 15.67 -1.23
C ASN A 40 20.78 16.66 -1.69
N GLY A 41 19.90 17.11 -0.78
CA GLY A 41 18.82 18.04 -1.11
C GLY A 41 17.60 17.40 -1.80
N ALA A 42 17.57 16.08 -1.99
CA ALA A 42 16.44 15.38 -2.59
C ALA A 42 15.20 15.36 -1.67
N VAL A 43 14.02 15.30 -2.26
CA VAL A 43 12.79 14.92 -1.55
C VAL A 43 12.57 13.44 -1.77
N MET A 44 12.32 12.69 -0.70
CA MET A 44 12.04 11.26 -0.78
C MET A 44 10.67 10.96 -0.20
N LEU A 45 9.86 10.23 -0.96
CA LEU A 45 8.58 9.68 -0.52
C LEU A 45 8.64 8.18 -0.80
N ALA A 46 8.43 7.36 0.23
CA ALA A 46 8.33 5.93 0.00
C ALA A 46 7.54 5.21 1.09
N ARG A 47 7.24 3.93 0.81
CA ARG A 47 6.27 3.14 1.56
C ARG A 47 6.57 1.64 1.44
N THR A 48 6.36 0.88 2.52
CA THR A 48 6.20 -0.59 2.45
C THR A 48 4.77 -0.94 2.05
N VAL A 49 4.60 -1.90 1.16
CA VAL A 49 3.29 -2.42 0.75
C VAL A 49 3.12 -3.79 1.37
N ASP A 50 2.54 -3.81 2.56
CA ASP A 50 2.44 -5.01 3.38
C ASP A 50 1.10 -5.71 3.14
N LEU A 51 1.06 -6.57 2.12
CA LEU A 51 -0.08 -7.43 1.76
C LEU A 51 0.33 -8.92 1.71
N HIS A 52 -0.62 -9.80 1.41
CA HIS A 52 -0.44 -11.23 1.19
C HIS A 52 0.82 -11.56 0.37
N PRO A 53 1.65 -12.55 0.75
CA PRO A 53 2.97 -12.82 0.14
C PRO A 53 2.95 -13.05 -1.38
N LEU A 54 1.86 -13.58 -1.93
CA LEU A 54 1.70 -13.83 -3.37
C LEU A 54 1.44 -12.56 -4.18
N ALA A 55 1.16 -11.46 -3.51
CA ALA A 55 0.83 -10.18 -4.12
C ALA A 55 2.07 -9.34 -4.48
N ALA A 56 3.25 -9.79 -4.03
CA ALA A 56 4.54 -9.17 -4.27
C ALA A 56 5.14 -9.49 -5.67
N MET A 57 4.38 -9.26 -6.75
CA MET A 57 5.01 -9.10 -8.06
C MET A 57 5.33 -7.62 -8.26
N PHE A 58 6.56 -7.21 -7.95
CA PHE A 58 7.04 -5.86 -8.18
C PHE A 58 7.19 -5.59 -9.67
N ARG A 59 6.08 -5.21 -10.32
CA ARG A 59 6.10 -4.69 -11.68
C ARG A 59 6.24 -3.18 -11.61
N VAL A 60 7.11 -2.63 -12.45
CA VAL A 60 7.08 -1.20 -12.77
C VAL A 60 6.43 -1.08 -14.14
N LEU A 61 5.29 -0.41 -14.19
CA LEU A 61 4.60 -0.11 -15.45
C LEU A 61 4.78 1.36 -15.79
N VAL A 62 4.91 1.62 -17.08
CA VAL A 62 4.81 2.96 -17.65
C VAL A 62 3.41 3.09 -18.24
N VAL A 63 2.69 4.12 -17.80
CA VAL A 63 1.39 4.49 -18.34
C VAL A 63 1.62 5.71 -19.23
N ASP A 64 1.35 5.56 -20.52
CA ASP A 64 1.59 6.63 -21.49
C ASP A 64 0.63 7.81 -21.31
N ARG A 65 1.09 8.98 -21.78
CA ARG A 65 0.26 10.17 -21.88
C ARG A 65 -0.95 9.87 -22.77
N VAL A 66 -2.07 10.48 -22.42
CA VAL A 66 -3.25 10.55 -23.28
C VAL A 66 -3.55 12.02 -23.56
N GLU A 67 -3.86 12.35 -24.80
CA GLU A 67 -4.21 13.69 -25.28
C GLU A 67 -5.60 13.66 -25.92
N ASP A 68 -6.41 14.67 -25.60
CA ASP A 68 -7.70 14.98 -26.25
C ASP A 68 -8.65 13.78 -26.42
N GLN A 69 -8.72 12.92 -25.41
CA GLN A 69 -9.63 11.76 -25.39
C GLN A 69 -10.70 11.92 -24.31
N PRO A 70 -11.87 12.50 -24.65
CA PRO A 70 -12.97 12.69 -23.72
C PRO A 70 -13.71 11.38 -23.38
N GLY A 71 -14.45 11.40 -22.28
CA GLY A 71 -15.31 10.27 -21.86
C GLY A 71 -14.57 9.08 -21.28
N ARG A 72 -13.28 9.23 -20.93
CA ARG A 72 -12.51 8.18 -20.25
C ARG A 72 -12.94 8.09 -18.78
N LEU A 73 -13.14 6.86 -18.31
CA LEU A 73 -13.48 6.58 -16.92
C LEU A 73 -12.36 5.80 -16.21
N HIS A 74 -12.09 6.16 -14.97
CA HIS A 74 -11.44 5.29 -14.01
C HIS A 74 -12.51 4.54 -13.24
N THR A 75 -12.42 3.21 -13.18
CA THR A 75 -13.35 2.37 -12.40
C THR A 75 -12.57 1.50 -11.45
N GLY A 76 -12.89 1.58 -10.16
CA GLY A 76 -12.27 0.79 -9.11
C GLY A 76 -12.96 -0.55 -8.86
N THR A 77 -12.32 -1.43 -8.07
CA THR A 77 -12.83 -2.80 -7.80
C THR A 77 -14.20 -2.83 -7.10
N GLN A 78 -14.54 -1.80 -6.33
CA GLN A 78 -15.79 -1.71 -5.56
C GLN A 78 -16.91 -0.93 -6.26
N GLY A 79 -16.76 -0.63 -7.56
CA GLY A 79 -17.79 0.05 -8.35
C GLY A 79 -17.70 1.58 -8.39
N PHE A 80 -16.76 2.18 -7.65
CA PHE A 80 -16.42 3.60 -7.81
C PHE A 80 -16.05 3.90 -9.26
N SER A 81 -16.57 4.98 -9.84
CA SER A 81 -16.19 5.43 -11.16
C SER A 81 -16.00 6.95 -11.18
N TRP A 82 -15.01 7.42 -11.94
CA TRP A 82 -14.67 8.84 -12.06
C TRP A 82 -14.25 9.19 -13.49
N GLU A 83 -14.73 10.31 -14.00
CA GLU A 83 -14.33 10.82 -15.31
C GLU A 83 -12.92 11.40 -15.26
N LEU A 84 -12.05 10.85 -16.10
CA LEU A 84 -10.68 11.32 -16.24
C LEU A 84 -10.65 12.53 -17.17
N PRO A 85 -9.76 13.51 -16.93
CA PRO A 85 -9.55 14.60 -17.86
C PRO A 85 -9.20 14.10 -19.26
N ASP A 86 -9.58 14.84 -20.30
CA ASP A 86 -9.30 14.50 -21.71
C ASP A 86 -7.79 14.27 -21.95
N THR A 87 -6.96 15.05 -21.26
CA THR A 87 -5.50 14.94 -21.28
C THR A 87 -4.95 14.49 -19.91
N THR A 88 -4.18 13.39 -19.89
CA THR A 88 -3.49 12.89 -18.69
C THR A 88 -2.00 12.71 -18.94
N TYR A 89 -1.17 13.08 -17.96
CA TYR A 89 0.29 12.94 -18.03
C TYR A 89 0.75 11.49 -18.08
N LYS A 90 1.90 11.27 -18.69
CA LYS A 90 2.68 10.02 -18.60
C LYS A 90 3.19 9.83 -17.17
N TYR A 91 3.11 8.61 -16.65
CA TYR A 91 3.61 8.29 -15.32
C TYR A 91 4.11 6.84 -15.20
N THR A 92 5.04 6.61 -14.26
CA THR A 92 5.36 5.27 -13.79
C THR A 92 4.40 4.86 -12.68
N SER A 93 4.12 3.58 -12.54
CA SER A 93 3.32 3.00 -11.47
C SER A 93 3.91 1.67 -11.02
N THR A 94 3.70 1.30 -9.76
CA THR A 94 4.10 0.00 -9.21
C THR A 94 2.88 -0.87 -8.89
N PRO A 95 2.15 -1.36 -9.90
CA PRO A 95 0.92 -2.10 -9.66
C PRO A 95 1.18 -3.50 -9.11
N MET A 96 0.19 -4.03 -8.42
CA MET A 96 0.18 -5.43 -8.00
C MET A 96 -0.10 -6.37 -9.18
N ALA A 97 0.13 -7.67 -8.98
CA ALA A 97 -0.11 -8.68 -10.01
C ALA A 97 -1.59 -8.69 -10.44
N THR A 98 -1.83 -8.25 -11.67
CA THR A 98 -3.12 -8.35 -12.35
C THR A 98 -3.55 -9.81 -12.43
N GLY A 99 -4.74 -10.16 -11.92
CA GLY A 99 -5.32 -11.50 -12.01
C GLY A 99 -5.72 -12.14 -10.68
N MET A 100 -5.37 -11.53 -9.54
CA MET A 100 -5.80 -12.01 -8.21
C MET A 100 -6.98 -11.21 -7.62
N GLY A 101 -7.67 -10.42 -8.43
CA GLY A 101 -8.83 -9.62 -7.99
C GLY A 101 -8.48 -8.25 -7.39
N PHE A 102 -7.21 -7.97 -7.06
CA PHE A 102 -6.76 -6.75 -6.37
C PHE A 102 -6.89 -5.42 -7.14
N GLY A 103 -7.51 -5.40 -8.32
CA GLY A 103 -7.59 -4.20 -9.16
C GLY A 103 -6.27 -3.79 -9.81
N ARG A 104 -6.17 -2.51 -10.17
CA ARG A 104 -4.98 -1.87 -10.75
C ARG A 104 -3.92 -1.58 -9.68
N TYR A 105 -4.33 -1.27 -8.45
CA TYR A 105 -3.49 -1.04 -7.27
C TYR A 105 -2.20 -0.24 -7.56
N GLY A 106 -2.33 1.03 -7.96
CA GLY A 106 -1.20 1.83 -8.47
C GLY A 106 -0.03 2.10 -7.50
N SER A 107 -0.22 1.80 -6.21
CA SER A 107 0.72 1.86 -5.06
C SER A 107 1.63 3.09 -4.94
N ALA A 108 2.58 3.25 -5.85
CA ALA A 108 3.46 4.40 -5.97
C ALA A 108 3.60 4.80 -7.44
N CYS A 109 3.48 6.10 -7.69
CA CYS A 109 3.53 6.68 -9.03
C CYS A 109 4.40 7.93 -9.08
N MET A 110 5.02 8.20 -10.23
CA MET A 110 5.70 9.46 -10.54
C MET A 110 5.36 9.87 -11.96
N ASN A 111 4.87 11.10 -12.14
CA ASN A 111 4.55 11.61 -13.47
C ASN A 111 5.72 12.42 -14.08
N GLU A 112 5.60 12.71 -15.38
CA GLU A 112 6.58 13.50 -16.13
C GLU A 112 6.72 14.97 -15.69
N MET A 113 5.78 15.46 -14.87
CA MET A 113 5.81 16.81 -14.30
C MET A 113 6.56 16.87 -12.97
N GLY A 114 7.12 15.76 -12.51
CA GLY A 114 7.86 15.69 -11.24
C GLY A 114 6.97 15.46 -10.01
N LEU A 115 5.70 15.07 -10.18
CA LEU A 115 4.80 14.77 -9.07
C LEU A 115 4.88 13.28 -8.70
N ALA A 116 5.31 13.01 -7.45
CA ALA A 116 5.32 11.68 -6.86
C ALA A 116 4.14 11.49 -5.90
N ILE A 117 3.50 10.33 -5.95
CA ILE A 117 2.40 9.94 -5.05
C ILE A 117 2.66 8.51 -4.57
N THR A 118 2.44 8.26 -3.28
CA THR A 118 2.21 6.90 -2.77
C THR A 118 0.85 6.85 -2.10
N GLY A 119 0.08 5.81 -2.40
CA GLY A 119 -1.28 5.59 -1.92
C GLY A 119 -1.47 4.10 -1.67
N THR A 120 -1.72 3.62 -0.45
CA THR A 120 -1.96 4.37 0.80
C THR A 120 -1.20 3.80 2.00
N VAL A 121 -1.10 4.57 3.07
CA VAL A 121 -0.80 4.03 4.39
C VAL A 121 -2.14 3.96 5.12
N THR A 122 -2.64 2.74 5.37
CA THR A 122 -3.94 2.56 6.02
C THR A 122 -3.95 3.29 7.36
N ALA A 123 -4.91 4.19 7.52
CA ALA A 123 -5.11 4.97 8.73
C ALA A 123 -6.51 4.71 9.29
N TYR A 124 -6.69 5.04 10.57
CA TYR A 124 -7.95 4.83 11.27
C TYR A 124 -8.52 6.16 11.77
N ALA A 125 -9.78 6.42 11.41
CA ALA A 125 -10.53 7.53 11.98
C ALA A 125 -11.09 7.16 13.36
N ARG A 126 -11.14 8.13 14.27
CA ARG A 126 -11.82 7.97 15.56
C ARG A 126 -13.31 7.70 15.36
N ARG A 127 -13.92 7.01 16.33
CA ARG A 127 -15.33 6.58 16.24
C ARG A 127 -16.29 7.74 16.06
N GLU A 128 -16.01 8.87 16.71
CA GLU A 128 -16.84 10.07 16.66
C GLU A 128 -16.86 10.68 15.26
N ILE A 129 -15.71 10.73 14.58
CA ILE A 129 -15.63 11.19 13.19
C ILE A 129 -16.37 10.23 12.26
N ARG A 130 -16.19 8.91 12.43
CA ARG A 130 -16.90 7.91 11.64
C ARG A 130 -18.43 7.93 11.81
N ALA A 131 -18.93 8.44 12.94
CA ALA A 131 -20.36 8.60 13.17
C ALA A 131 -20.93 9.84 12.46
N MET A 132 -20.13 10.90 12.33
CA MET A 132 -20.53 12.13 11.64
C MET A 132 -20.32 12.04 10.12
N ASP A 133 -19.25 11.36 9.70
CA ASP A 133 -18.85 11.16 8.30
C ASP A 133 -18.50 9.67 8.10
N PRO A 134 -19.52 8.81 7.93
CA PRO A 134 -19.31 7.38 7.71
C PRO A 134 -18.66 7.13 6.35
N ALA A 135 -17.89 6.03 6.27
CA ALA A 135 -17.31 5.61 5.00
C ALA A 135 -18.40 5.33 3.96
N VAL A 136 -18.16 5.75 2.72
CA VAL A 136 -19.05 5.50 1.59
C VAL A 136 -18.79 4.09 1.05
N GLU A 137 -19.78 3.22 1.16
CA GLU A 137 -19.74 1.89 0.56
C GLU A 137 -19.61 2.00 -0.98
N GLY A 138 -18.69 1.26 -1.57
CA GLY A 138 -18.38 1.37 -3.01
C GLY A 138 -17.61 2.64 -3.40
N GLY A 139 -17.09 3.40 -2.43
CA GLY A 139 -16.27 4.59 -2.68
C GLY A 139 -14.86 4.27 -3.17
N LEU A 140 -14.09 5.33 -3.46
CA LEU A 140 -12.67 5.22 -3.83
C LEU A 140 -11.86 4.57 -2.69
N CYS A 141 -11.03 3.59 -3.03
CA CYS A 141 -10.16 2.88 -2.09
C CYS A 141 -8.80 2.56 -2.70
N GLU A 142 -7.87 2.01 -1.90
CA GLU A 142 -6.54 1.55 -2.34
C GLU A 142 -6.59 0.31 -3.27
N GLU A 143 -7.74 -0.35 -3.31
CA GLU A 143 -8.12 -1.60 -3.99
C GLU A 143 -7.70 -2.90 -3.29
N VAL A 144 -8.66 -3.79 -3.05
CA VAL A 144 -8.59 -5.25 -3.15
C VAL A 144 -9.98 -5.67 -3.63
#